data_AF-A0AAV5SXX7-F1
#
_entry.id   AF-A0AAV5SXX7-F1
#
_cell.length_a   1.000
_cell.length_b   1.000
_cell.length_c   1.000
_cell.angle_alpha   90.00
_cell.angle_beta   90.00
_cell.angle_gamma   90.00
#
_symmetry.space_group_name_H-M   'P 1'
#
loop_
_entity.id
_entity.type
_entity.pdbx_description
1 polymer ?
#
loop_
_entity_poly.entity_id
_entity_poly.type
_entity_poly.pdbx_seq_one_letter_code
_entity_poly.pdbx_strand_id
1 'polypeptide(L)'
;RLRFDCFLLDFRFILMTRCVGMSSFLASQHLILVLSFERLYAAIFPAHFEKNSSKFLSVTIALSSLAGTFAFSMMQFSNNFRLFHGQAIAVALFNTNIPDNQHGCKVLMNMIAISNCISLIVLFIDFYLNFLRKPVGSASLAISYQFSENRRIVLILLPIELTQTLMGLFGTSLFAMFRKVNARPTPIEQQILLEISTIIPTCFPLMLTFWIRRSIARNANRTPNFDLVEDRFESLRKSWN
;
A
#
# COMPACT_ATOMS: atom_id res chain seq x y z
N ARG A 1 38.26 -6.53 -28.23
CA ARG A 1 37.81 -7.69 -27.43
C ARG A 1 37.69 -7.20 -25.98
N LEU A 2 36.58 -6.54 -25.63
CA LEU A 2 36.34 -5.99 -24.28
C LEU A 2 35.96 -7.15 -23.36
N ARG A 3 36.94 -7.74 -22.67
CA ARG A 3 36.69 -8.54 -21.47
C ARG A 3 36.37 -7.54 -20.36
N PHE A 4 35.10 -7.19 -20.22
CA PHE A 4 34.62 -6.82 -18.90
C PHE A 4 34.69 -8.10 -18.10
N ASP A 5 35.65 -8.19 -17.18
CA ASP A 5 35.56 -9.09 -16.04
C ASP A 5 34.32 -8.63 -15.27
N CYS A 6 33.15 -9.09 -15.71
CA CYS A 6 31.91 -8.90 -14.99
C CYS A 6 32.18 -9.42 -13.59
N PHE A 7 32.23 -8.52 -12.61
CA PHE A 7 32.06 -8.88 -11.21
C PHE A 7 30.88 -9.85 -11.20
N LEU A 8 31.19 -11.12 -10.91
CA LEU A 8 30.24 -12.21 -10.95
C LEU A 8 29.33 -11.95 -9.75
N LEU A 9 28.33 -11.08 -9.97
CA LEU A 9 27.43 -10.61 -8.94
C LEU A 9 26.80 -11.86 -8.35
N ASP A 10 27.12 -12.16 -7.09
CA ASP A 10 26.63 -13.38 -6.46
C ASP A 10 25.10 -13.39 -6.57
N PHE A 11 24.56 -14.46 -7.15
CA PHE A 11 23.14 -14.62 -7.42
C PHE A 11 22.30 -14.42 -6.13
N ARG A 12 22.91 -14.64 -4.96
CA ARG A 12 22.32 -14.39 -3.64
C ARG A 12 21.98 -12.92 -3.42
N PHE A 13 22.82 -11.99 -3.88
CA PHE A 13 22.51 -10.56 -3.78
C PHE A 13 21.34 -10.18 -4.68
N ILE A 14 21.29 -10.71 -5.91
CA ILE A 14 20.17 -10.50 -6.84
C ILE A 14 18.87 -11.09 -6.25
N LEU A 15 18.96 -12.27 -5.64
CA LEU A 15 17.82 -12.89 -4.97
C LEU A 15 17.32 -12.03 -3.81
N MET A 16 18.22 -11.59 -2.95
CA MET A 16 17.89 -10.80 -1.77
C MET A 16 17.28 -9.46 -2.17
N THR A 17 17.83 -8.76 -3.16
CA THR A 17 17.24 -7.49 -3.62
C THR A 17 15.85 -7.70 -4.24
N ARG A 18 15.62 -8.78 -5.00
CA ARG A 18 14.29 -9.13 -5.52
C ARG A 18 13.30 -9.46 -4.40
N CYS A 19 13.71 -10.28 -3.43
CA CYS A 19 12.88 -10.62 -2.30
C CYS A 19 12.55 -9.39 -1.46
N VAL A 20 13.51 -8.49 -1.25
CA VAL A 20 13.31 -7.21 -0.55
C VAL A 20 12.34 -6.32 -1.33
N GLY A 21 12.48 -6.20 -2.66
CA GLY A 21 11.57 -5.42 -3.49
C GLY A 21 10.13 -5.94 -3.43
N MET A 22 9.92 -7.24 -3.64
CA MET A 22 8.59 -7.86 -3.55
C MET A 22 8.02 -7.80 -2.13
N SER A 23 8.85 -8.04 -1.11
CA SER A 23 8.42 -7.94 0.29
C SER A 23 8.04 -6.52 0.66
N SER A 24 8.78 -5.53 0.18
CA SER A 24 8.46 -4.11 0.39
C SER A 24 7.14 -3.73 -0.27
N PHE A 25 6.91 -4.19 -1.50
CA PHE A 25 5.65 -3.99 -2.20
C PHE A 25 4.48 -4.60 -1.41
N LEU A 26 4.61 -5.86 -1.00
CA LEU A 26 3.60 -6.55 -0.21
C LEU A 26 3.38 -5.92 1.17
N ALA A 27 4.44 -5.51 1.84
CA ALA A 27 4.36 -4.85 3.15
C ALA A 27 3.66 -3.50 3.02
N SER A 28 3.94 -2.74 1.95
CA SER A 28 3.23 -1.48 1.70
C SER A 28 1.73 -1.68 1.51
N GLN A 29 1.33 -2.75 0.81
CA GLN A 29 -0.07 -3.11 0.61
C GLN A 29 -0.76 -3.48 1.94
N HIS A 30 -0.08 -4.27 2.78
CA HIS A 30 -0.62 -4.65 4.09
C HIS A 30 -0.71 -3.46 5.04
N LEU A 31 0.27 -2.55 5.02
CA LEU A 31 0.24 -1.33 5.82
C LEU A 31 -0.96 -0.45 5.46
N ILE A 32 -1.25 -0.30 4.16
CA ILE A 32 -2.44 0.42 3.72
C ILE A 32 -3.70 -0.26 4.23
N LEU A 33 -3.82 -1.57 4.07
CA LEU A 33 -4.97 -2.31 4.54
C LEU A 33 -5.16 -2.18 6.06
N VAL A 34 -4.07 -2.21 6.85
CA VAL A 34 -4.11 -1.94 8.30
C VAL A 34 -4.59 -0.52 8.59
N LEU A 35 -4.09 0.48 7.86
CA LEU A 35 -4.55 1.87 8.00
C LEU A 35 -6.03 2.02 7.64
N SER A 36 -6.50 1.40 6.56
CA SER A 36 -7.90 1.42 6.15
C SER A 36 -8.77 0.73 7.21
N PHE A 37 -8.34 -0.39 7.78
CA PHE A 37 -9.06 -1.01 8.92
C PHE A 37 -9.10 -0.11 10.17
N GLU A 38 -8.01 0.57 10.50
CA GLU A 38 -7.98 1.54 11.60
C GLU A 38 -9.00 2.67 11.36
N ARG A 39 -9.09 3.19 10.12
CA ARG A 39 -10.04 4.25 9.75
C ARG A 39 -11.48 3.77 9.73
N LEU A 40 -11.72 2.56 9.23
CA LEU A 40 -13.01 1.89 9.28
C LEU A 40 -13.48 1.74 10.74
N TYR A 41 -12.58 1.27 11.60
CA TYR A 41 -12.86 1.11 13.01
C TYR A 41 -13.16 2.45 13.69
N ALA A 42 -12.39 3.50 13.40
CA ALA A 42 -12.65 4.85 13.88
C ALA A 42 -14.00 5.42 13.39
N ALA A 43 -14.42 5.08 12.17
CA ALA A 43 -15.71 5.49 11.62
C ALA A 43 -16.90 4.75 12.27
N ILE A 44 -16.74 3.47 12.61
CA ILE A 44 -17.81 2.67 13.22
C ILE A 44 -17.94 2.98 14.73
N PHE A 45 -16.81 3.11 15.44
CA PHE A 45 -16.77 3.24 16.90
C PHE A 45 -15.93 4.45 17.38
N PRO A 46 -16.31 5.69 17.05
CA PRO A 46 -15.49 6.88 17.31
C PRO A 46 -15.17 7.08 18.80
N ALA A 47 -16.18 6.93 19.68
CA ALA A 47 -16.01 7.14 21.11
C ALA A 47 -15.11 6.10 21.80
N HIS A 48 -15.08 4.87 21.28
CA HIS A 48 -14.20 3.81 21.79
C HIS A 48 -12.78 3.98 21.25
N PHE A 49 -12.65 4.33 19.97
CA PHE A 49 -11.37 4.58 19.34
C PHE A 49 -10.60 5.70 20.05
N GLU A 50 -11.25 6.82 20.39
CA GLU A 50 -10.61 7.93 21.09
C GLU A 50 -10.01 7.51 22.45
N LYS A 51 -10.69 6.65 23.20
CA LYS A 51 -10.24 6.19 24.52
C LYS A 51 -9.12 5.16 24.46
N ASN A 52 -9.14 4.30 23.44
CA ASN A 52 -8.30 3.10 23.38
C ASN A 52 -7.25 3.15 22.25
N SER A 53 -7.17 4.24 21.49
CA SER A 53 -6.16 4.41 20.45
C SER A 53 -4.78 4.50 21.08
N SER A 54 -3.97 3.45 20.87
CA SER A 54 -2.58 3.40 21.31
C SER A 54 -1.66 3.46 20.11
N LYS A 55 -0.82 4.50 20.07
CA LYS A 55 0.25 4.64 19.05
C LYS A 55 1.16 3.42 19.04
N PHE A 56 1.44 2.86 20.22
CA PHE A 56 2.29 1.68 20.36
C PHE A 56 1.68 0.44 19.71
N LEU A 57 0.36 0.25 19.84
CA LEU A 57 -0.35 -0.84 19.19
C LEU A 57 -0.27 -0.73 17.67
N SER A 58 -0.51 0.46 17.10
CA SER A 58 -0.42 0.70 15.65
C SER A 58 0.99 0.40 15.11
N VAL A 59 2.03 0.87 15.80
CA VAL A 59 3.44 0.57 15.44
C VAL A 59 3.74 -0.93 15.54
N THR A 60 3.24 -1.61 16.57
CA THR A 60 3.47 -3.06 16.76
C THR A 60 2.79 -3.87 15.66
N ILE A 61 1.56 -3.52 15.27
CA ILE A 61 0.84 -4.16 14.16
C ILE A 61 1.55 -3.90 12.83
N ALA A 62 2.04 -2.68 12.61
CA ALA A 62 2.81 -2.34 11.41
C ALA A 62 4.10 -3.17 11.30
N LEU A 63 4.85 -3.29 12.40
CA LEU A 63 6.09 -4.08 12.45
C LEU A 63 5.84 -5.58 12.30
N SER A 64 4.81 -6.12 12.96
CA SER A 64 4.46 -7.54 12.85
C SER A 64 3.97 -7.89 11.45
N SER A 65 3.20 -7.00 10.82
CA SER A 65 2.81 -7.14 9.42
C SER A 65 4.03 -7.15 8.50
N LEU A 66 4.96 -6.22 8.67
CA LEU A 66 6.17 -6.15 7.85
C LEU A 66 7.04 -7.41 7.99
N ALA A 67 7.26 -7.87 9.23
CA ALA A 67 8.01 -9.08 9.51
C ALA A 67 7.32 -10.35 8.95
N GLY A 68 6.01 -10.46 9.14
CA GLY A 68 5.21 -11.58 8.64
C GLY A 68 5.19 -11.65 7.11
N THR A 69 5.00 -10.50 6.45
CA THR A 69 5.01 -10.41 4.99
C THR A 69 6.39 -10.73 4.40
N PHE A 70 7.47 -10.26 5.02
CA PHE A 70 8.83 -10.61 4.62
C PHE A 70 9.10 -12.11 4.78
N ALA A 71 8.76 -12.69 5.94
CA ALA A 71 8.94 -14.11 6.21
C ALA A 71 8.13 -14.98 5.24
N PHE A 72 6.87 -14.61 4.97
CA PHE A 72 6.01 -15.31 4.01
C PHE A 72 6.57 -15.23 2.59
N SER A 73 6.98 -14.05 2.15
CA SER A 73 7.57 -13.85 0.81
C SER A 73 8.83 -14.70 0.66
N MET A 74 9.73 -14.64 1.64
CA MET A 74 10.93 -15.47 1.69
C MET A 74 10.60 -16.95 1.66
N MET A 75 9.60 -17.42 2.41
CA MET A 75 9.16 -18.81 2.42
C MET A 75 8.71 -19.28 1.02
N GLN A 76 7.91 -18.46 0.32
CA GLN A 76 7.45 -18.78 -1.04
C GLN A 76 8.58 -18.76 -2.07
N PHE A 77 9.53 -17.82 -1.96
CA PHE A 77 10.66 -17.71 -2.90
C PHE A 77 11.78 -18.72 -2.64
N SER A 78 11.94 -19.19 -1.40
CA SER A 78 13.02 -20.10 -1.00
C SER A 78 12.61 -21.57 -0.94
N ASN A 79 11.40 -21.90 -1.42
CA ASN A 79 10.80 -23.23 -1.31
C ASN A 79 10.86 -23.74 0.15
N ASN A 80 10.26 -22.97 1.07
CA ASN A 80 10.31 -23.21 2.52
C ASN A 80 11.74 -23.22 3.07
N PHE A 81 12.57 -22.26 2.67
CA PHE A 81 13.97 -22.09 3.09
C PHE A 81 14.92 -23.23 2.71
N ARG A 82 14.45 -24.21 1.92
CA ARG A 82 15.29 -25.32 1.41
C ARG A 82 16.42 -24.82 0.51
N LEU A 83 16.24 -23.68 -0.13
CA LEU A 83 17.25 -23.01 -0.96
C LEU A 83 18.54 -22.64 -0.21
N PHE A 84 18.49 -22.51 1.12
CA PHE A 84 19.66 -22.23 1.95
C PHE A 84 20.44 -23.49 2.34
N HIS A 85 19.91 -24.68 2.11
CA HIS A 85 20.56 -25.95 2.40
C HIS A 85 21.38 -26.44 1.18
N GLY A 86 22.49 -25.77 0.89
CA GLY A 86 23.68 -26.27 0.16
C GLY A 86 23.57 -26.76 -1.30
N GLN A 87 22.50 -27.44 -1.71
CA GLN A 87 22.42 -28.19 -2.98
C GLN A 87 21.45 -27.59 -4.02
N ALA A 88 20.67 -26.55 -3.66
CA ALA A 88 19.59 -26.03 -4.50
C ALA A 88 19.84 -24.62 -5.08
N ILE A 89 21.11 -24.24 -5.29
CA ILE A 89 21.51 -22.91 -5.79
C ILE A 89 20.86 -22.56 -7.15
N ALA A 90 20.59 -23.56 -7.99
CA ALA A 90 19.98 -23.36 -9.32
C ALA A 90 18.49 -22.95 -9.28
N VAL A 91 17.80 -23.13 -8.14
CA VAL A 91 16.34 -22.89 -8.01
C VAL A 91 16.03 -21.49 -7.48
N ALA A 92 17.05 -20.70 -7.14
CA ALA A 92 16.89 -19.40 -6.49
C ALA A 92 16.19 -18.37 -7.38
N LEU A 93 16.36 -18.46 -8.70
CA LEU A 93 15.83 -17.43 -9.59
C LEU A 93 14.30 -17.44 -9.56
N PHE A 94 13.70 -16.24 -9.44
CA PHE A 94 12.28 -15.99 -9.67
C PHE A 94 11.94 -16.22 -11.15
N ASN A 95 12.11 -17.46 -11.57
CA ASN A 95 11.99 -17.91 -12.93
C ASN A 95 10.78 -18.83 -12.96
N THR A 96 9.69 -18.31 -13.47
CA THR A 96 8.47 -19.09 -13.70
C THR A 96 8.67 -20.24 -14.68
N ASN A 97 9.82 -20.29 -15.36
CA ASN A 97 10.17 -21.41 -16.23
C ASN A 97 10.66 -22.62 -15.43
N ILE A 98 11.00 -22.47 -14.15
CA ILE A 98 11.28 -23.59 -13.24
C ILE A 98 9.94 -24.09 -12.69
N PRO A 99 9.53 -25.34 -12.99
CA PRO A 99 8.21 -25.86 -12.59
C PRO A 99 7.98 -25.81 -11.08
N ASP A 100 9.01 -26.04 -10.27
CA ASP A 100 8.93 -26.01 -8.81
C ASP A 100 8.53 -24.62 -8.27
N ASN A 101 8.96 -23.55 -8.94
CA ASN A 101 8.68 -22.16 -8.52
C ASN A 101 7.30 -21.66 -8.99
N GLN A 102 6.68 -22.35 -9.95
CA GLN A 102 5.37 -21.94 -10.48
C GLN A 102 4.28 -22.00 -9.42
N HIS A 103 4.33 -22.99 -8.53
CA HIS A 103 3.34 -23.15 -7.48
C HIS A 103 3.42 -21.99 -6.47
N GLY A 104 4.60 -21.72 -5.90
CA GLY A 104 4.80 -20.62 -4.95
C GLY A 104 4.46 -19.26 -5.55
N CYS A 105 4.87 -19.02 -6.81
CA CYS A 105 4.51 -17.79 -7.53
C CYS A 105 2.99 -17.66 -7.72
N LYS A 106 2.29 -18.73 -8.10
CA LYS A 106 0.82 -18.73 -8.23
C LYS A 106 0.13 -18.43 -6.91
N VAL A 107 0.58 -19.04 -5.82
CA VAL A 107 0.04 -18.80 -4.47
C VAL A 107 0.25 -17.34 -4.06
N LEU A 108 1.47 -16.81 -4.24
CA LEU A 108 1.79 -15.42 -3.92
C LEU A 108 0.91 -14.44 -4.71
N MET A 109 0.80 -14.63 -6.03
CA MET A 109 -0.02 -13.77 -6.89
C MET A 109 -1.51 -13.83 -6.53
N ASN A 110 -2.02 -15.01 -6.16
CA ASN A 110 -3.39 -15.15 -5.69
C ASN A 110 -3.62 -14.40 -4.37
N MET A 111 -2.68 -14.48 -3.42
CA MET A 111 -2.76 -13.73 -2.17
C MET A 111 -2.72 -12.22 -2.39
N ILE A 112 -1.87 -11.73 -3.30
CA ILE A 112 -1.83 -10.31 -3.70
C ILE A 112 -3.18 -9.87 -4.27
N ALA A 113 -3.77 -10.67 -5.16
CA ALA A 113 -5.05 -10.39 -5.78
C ALA A 113 -6.19 -10.32 -4.75
N ILE A 114 -6.25 -11.30 -3.83
CA ILE A 114 -7.23 -11.32 -2.74
C ILE A 114 -7.04 -10.10 -1.84
N SER A 115 -5.81 -9.78 -1.43
CA SER A 115 -5.51 -8.63 -0.58
C SER A 115 -5.91 -7.30 -1.26
N ASN A 116 -5.70 -7.17 -2.58
CA ASN A 116 -6.14 -5.99 -3.34
C ASN A 116 -7.67 -5.88 -3.38
N CYS A 117 -8.36 -7.01 -3.55
CA CYS A 117 -9.82 -7.05 -3.52
C CYS A 117 -10.37 -6.63 -2.14
N ILE A 118 -9.77 -7.12 -1.06
CA ILE A 118 -10.13 -6.73 0.31
C ILE A 118 -9.89 -5.23 0.51
N SER A 119 -8.72 -4.71 0.10
CA SER A 119 -8.42 -3.26 0.21
C SER A 119 -9.46 -2.41 -0.52
N LEU A 120 -9.85 -2.82 -1.73
CA LEU A 120 -10.87 -2.13 -2.52
C LEU A 120 -12.24 -2.13 -1.81
N ILE A 121 -12.65 -3.26 -1.24
CA ILE A 121 -13.90 -3.37 -0.47
C ILE A 121 -13.85 -2.46 0.76
N VAL A 122 -12.75 -2.49 1.53
CA VAL A 122 -12.59 -1.64 2.72
C VAL A 122 -12.64 -0.16 2.32
N LEU A 123 -11.95 0.23 1.23
CA LEU A 123 -11.99 1.58 0.69
C LEU A 123 -13.41 2.05 0.35
N PHE A 124 -14.23 1.18 -0.27
CA PHE A 124 -15.63 1.50 -0.57
C PHE A 124 -16.48 1.66 0.68
N ILE A 125 -16.29 0.79 1.68
CA ILE A 125 -17.01 0.89 2.96
C ILE A 125 -16.61 2.17 3.69
N ASP A 126 -15.31 2.49 3.73
CA ASP A 126 -14.80 3.72 4.34
C ASP A 126 -15.35 4.95 3.64
N PHE A 127 -15.35 4.98 2.31
CA PHE A 127 -15.92 6.07 1.55
C PHE A 127 -17.42 6.23 1.85
N TYR A 128 -18.17 5.12 1.86
CA TYR A 128 -19.59 5.13 2.17
C TYR A 128 -19.87 5.69 3.58
N LEU A 129 -19.16 5.19 4.59
CA LEU A 129 -19.37 5.59 5.99
C LEU A 129 -18.97 7.04 6.26
N ASN A 130 -17.92 7.55 5.61
CA ASN A 130 -17.41 8.91 5.87
C ASN A 130 -18.04 10.00 5.00
N PHE A 131 -18.58 9.68 3.81
CA PHE A 131 -19.12 10.69 2.89
C PHE A 131 -20.60 10.53 2.53
N LEU A 132 -21.08 9.30 2.36
CA LEU A 132 -22.46 9.06 1.89
C LEU A 132 -23.44 8.88 3.04
N ARG A 133 -22.98 8.33 4.17
CA ARG A 133 -23.81 8.16 5.35
C ARG A 133 -24.19 9.51 5.96
N LYS A 134 -25.49 9.77 6.09
CA LYS A 134 -25.98 10.96 6.80
C LYS A 134 -25.65 10.84 8.29
N PRO A 135 -25.13 11.90 8.94
CA PRO A 135 -24.88 11.89 10.37
C PRO A 135 -26.21 11.74 11.13
N VAL A 136 -26.18 10.96 12.21
CA VAL A 136 -27.32 10.87 13.13
C VAL A 136 -27.38 12.19 13.91
N GLY A 137 -28.51 12.91 13.83
CA GLY A 137 -28.64 14.30 14.29
C GLY A 137 -28.41 14.56 15.79
N SER A 138 -28.22 13.51 16.60
CA SER A 138 -28.03 13.58 18.06
C SER A 138 -26.59 13.25 18.51
N ALA A 139 -25.60 13.29 17.62
CA ALA A 139 -24.22 13.02 17.99
C ALA A 139 -23.65 14.10 18.94
N SER A 140 -22.88 13.68 19.96
CA SER A 140 -22.16 14.61 20.82
C SER A 140 -21.11 15.41 20.04
N LEU A 141 -20.72 16.58 20.56
CA LEU A 141 -19.70 17.44 19.94
C LEU A 141 -18.38 16.68 19.69
N ALA A 142 -17.95 15.85 20.65
CA ALA A 142 -16.74 15.03 20.53
C ALA A 142 -16.84 14.02 19.38
N ILE A 143 -17.99 13.35 19.23
CA ILE A 143 -18.23 12.40 18.14
C ILE A 143 -18.23 13.12 16.79
N SER A 144 -18.88 14.29 16.70
CA SER A 144 -18.89 15.12 15.49
C SER A 144 -17.50 15.60 15.09
N TYR A 145 -16.67 15.98 16.07
CA TYR A 145 -15.27 16.34 15.84
C TYR A 145 -14.46 15.16 15.30
N GLN A 146 -14.59 13.97 15.92
CA GLN A 146 -13.92 12.75 15.46
C GLN A 146 -14.32 12.37 14.03
N PHE A 147 -15.60 12.47 13.66
CA PHE A 147 -16.04 12.24 12.28
C PHE A 147 -15.44 13.25 11.30
N SER A 148 -15.37 14.54 11.68
CA SER A 148 -14.76 15.57 10.85
C SER A 148 -13.26 15.32 10.62
N GLU A 149 -12.55 14.95 11.69
CA GLU A 149 -11.13 14.61 11.63
C GLU A 149 -10.89 13.35 10.79
N ASN A 150 -11.68 12.29 11.00
CA ASN A 150 -11.56 11.06 10.22
C ASN A 150 -11.83 11.32 8.73
N ARG A 151 -12.85 12.11 8.39
CA ARG A 151 -13.13 12.50 7.00
C ARG A 151 -11.96 13.27 6.37
N ARG A 152 -11.30 14.15 7.12
CA ARG A 152 -10.10 14.87 6.66
C ARG A 152 -8.94 13.91 6.40
N ILE A 153 -8.73 12.95 7.29
CA ILE A 153 -7.67 11.93 7.13
C ILE A 153 -7.97 11.04 5.91
N VAL A 154 -9.22 10.57 5.77
CA VAL A 154 -9.65 9.75 4.62
C VAL A 154 -9.47 10.54 3.31
N LEU A 155 -9.79 11.84 3.25
CA LEU A 155 -9.53 12.66 2.06
C LEU A 155 -8.05 12.71 1.66
N ILE A 156 -7.13 12.65 2.62
CA ILE A 156 -5.69 12.65 2.37
C ILE A 156 -5.23 11.26 1.92
N LEU A 157 -5.75 10.20 2.53
CA LEU A 157 -5.39 8.81 2.23
C LEU A 157 -6.00 8.29 0.92
N LEU A 158 -7.22 8.71 0.59
CA LEU A 158 -7.96 8.26 -0.60
C LEU A 158 -7.13 8.31 -1.90
N PRO A 159 -6.49 9.44 -2.27
CA PRO A 159 -5.69 9.46 -3.49
C PRO A 159 -4.47 8.53 -3.41
N ILE A 160 -3.89 8.32 -2.22
CA ILE A 160 -2.74 7.42 -2.03
C ILE A 160 -3.18 5.97 -2.20
N GLU A 161 -4.25 5.56 -1.52
CA GLU A 161 -4.78 4.20 -1.59
C GLU A 161 -5.33 3.87 -2.99
N LEU A 162 -6.03 4.83 -3.62
CA LEU A 162 -6.55 4.65 -4.97
C LEU A 162 -5.41 4.53 -5.99
N THR A 163 -4.41 5.41 -5.95
CA THR A 163 -3.29 5.35 -6.90
C THR A 163 -2.47 4.08 -6.71
N GLN A 164 -2.21 3.67 -5.46
CA GLN A 164 -1.52 2.42 -5.19
C GLN A 164 -2.31 1.19 -5.67
N THR A 165 -3.61 1.14 -5.39
CA THR A 165 -4.47 0.03 -5.83
C THR A 165 -4.54 -0.03 -7.36
N LEU A 166 -4.73 1.11 -8.03
CA LEU A 166 -4.76 1.19 -9.49
C LEU A 166 -3.41 0.80 -10.11
N MET A 167 -2.30 1.25 -9.54
CA MET A 167 -0.96 0.87 -10.00
C MET A 167 -0.68 -0.62 -9.80
N GLY A 168 -1.12 -1.20 -8.68
CA GLY A 168 -1.03 -2.65 -8.44
C GLY A 168 -1.86 -3.46 -9.44
N LEU A 169 -3.10 -3.05 -9.69
CA LEU A 169 -3.97 -3.67 -10.71
C LEU A 169 -3.39 -3.53 -12.12
N PHE A 170 -2.83 -2.37 -12.45
CA PHE A 170 -2.17 -2.13 -13.73
C PHE A 170 -0.93 -3.01 -13.88
N GLY A 171 -0.06 -3.08 -12.85
CA GLY A 171 1.14 -3.90 -12.85
C GLY A 171 0.84 -5.40 -13.02
N THR A 172 -0.15 -5.91 -12.27
CA THR A 172 -0.60 -7.31 -12.41
C THR A 172 -1.20 -7.61 -13.78
N SER A 173 -2.02 -6.70 -14.32
CA SER A 173 -2.59 -6.82 -15.67
C SER A 173 -1.53 -6.80 -16.75
N LEU A 174 -0.55 -5.89 -16.64
CA LEU A 174 0.58 -5.78 -17.56
C LEU A 174 1.41 -7.05 -17.55
N PHE A 175 1.70 -7.60 -16.36
CA PHE A 175 2.44 -8.85 -16.23
C PHE A 175 1.69 -10.04 -16.85
N ALA A 176 0.39 -10.12 -16.63
CA ALA A 176 -0.47 -11.14 -17.24
C ALA A 176 -0.51 -11.03 -18.78
N MET A 177 -0.67 -9.82 -19.31
CA MET A 177 -0.65 -9.58 -20.76
C MET A 177 0.71 -9.88 -21.37
N PHE A 178 1.81 -9.44 -20.75
CA PHE A 178 3.16 -9.70 -21.23
C PHE A 178 3.43 -11.20 -21.38
N ARG A 179 3.00 -12.01 -20.40
CA ARG A 179 3.13 -13.47 -20.47
C ARG A 179 2.32 -14.10 -21.59
N LYS A 180 1.17 -13.51 -21.94
CA LYS A 180 0.31 -13.99 -23.04
C LYS A 180 0.87 -13.61 -24.41
N VAL A 181 1.46 -12.42 -24.54
CA VAL A 181 2.01 -11.90 -25.80
C VAL A 181 3.37 -12.53 -26.10
N ASN A 182 4.24 -12.65 -25.09
CA ASN A 182 5.58 -13.19 -25.24
C ASN A 182 5.65 -14.62 -24.71
N ALA A 183 5.48 -15.60 -25.61
CA ALA A 183 5.53 -17.03 -25.25
C ALA A 183 6.90 -17.47 -24.71
N ARG A 184 7.98 -16.76 -25.07
CA ARG A 184 9.37 -17.04 -24.64
C ARG A 184 10.13 -15.74 -24.35
N PRO A 185 9.79 -15.01 -23.28
CA PRO A 185 10.47 -13.77 -22.97
C PRO A 185 11.90 -14.04 -22.51
N THR A 186 12.83 -13.15 -22.86
CA THR A 186 14.21 -13.29 -22.36
C THR A 186 14.25 -13.03 -20.84
N PRO A 187 15.22 -13.61 -20.11
CA PRO A 187 15.34 -13.38 -18.67
C PRO A 187 15.53 -11.89 -18.30
N ILE A 188 16.15 -11.12 -19.20
CA ILE A 188 16.37 -9.68 -19.03
C ILE A 188 15.06 -8.91 -19.17
N GLU A 189 14.24 -9.22 -20.18
CA GLU A 189 12.93 -8.56 -20.34
C GLU A 189 11.99 -8.84 -19.18
N GLN A 190 11.95 -10.09 -18.69
CA GLN A 190 11.17 -10.45 -17.50
C GLN A 190 11.64 -9.66 -16.29
N GLN A 191 12.95 -9.46 -16.16
CA GLN A 191 13.54 -8.72 -15.05
C GLN A 191 13.19 -7.22 -15.10
N ILE A 192 13.36 -6.60 -16.27
CA ILE A 192 13.04 -5.18 -16.46
C ILE A 192 11.55 -4.96 -16.17
N LEU A 193 10.67 -5.85 -16.66
CA LEU A 193 9.24 -5.73 -16.41
C LEU A 193 8.88 -5.89 -14.93
N LEU A 194 9.50 -6.85 -14.24
CA LEU A 194 9.29 -7.06 -12.81
C LEU A 194 9.77 -5.85 -11.99
N GLU A 195 10.95 -5.33 -12.30
CA GLU A 195 11.50 -4.15 -11.61
C GLU A 195 10.64 -2.91 -11.87
N ILE A 196 10.23 -2.65 -13.11
CA ILE A 196 9.34 -1.52 -13.42
C ILE A 196 7.99 -1.66 -12.70
N SER A 197 7.41 -2.86 -12.72
CA SER A 197 6.10 -3.10 -12.09
C SER A 197 6.14 -3.11 -10.56
N THR A 198 7.32 -3.23 -9.94
CA THR A 198 7.49 -3.19 -8.47
C THR A 198 7.98 -1.84 -7.97
N ILE A 199 8.93 -1.21 -8.67
CA ILE A 199 9.50 0.08 -8.27
C ILE A 199 8.46 1.18 -8.38
N ILE A 200 7.71 1.25 -9.49
CA ILE A 200 6.76 2.33 -9.73
C ILE A 200 5.68 2.38 -8.63
N PRO A 201 4.95 1.30 -8.32
CA PRO A 201 3.94 1.33 -7.27
C PRO A 201 4.51 1.57 -5.86
N THR A 202 5.78 1.23 -5.61
CA THR A 202 6.40 1.41 -4.29
C THR A 202 6.87 2.85 -4.08
N CYS A 203 7.43 3.48 -5.12
CA CYS A 203 7.94 4.86 -5.03
C CYS A 203 6.84 5.91 -5.21
N PHE A 204 5.79 5.62 -5.97
CA PHE A 204 4.77 6.60 -6.32
C PHE A 204 3.97 7.13 -5.11
N PRO A 205 3.52 6.30 -4.14
CA PRO A 205 2.86 6.78 -2.92
C PRO A 205 3.72 7.76 -2.11
N LEU A 206 5.04 7.54 -2.07
CA LEU A 206 5.99 8.44 -1.39
C LEU A 206 6.07 9.79 -2.10
N MET A 207 6.17 9.78 -3.43
CA MET A 207 6.15 11.01 -4.24
C MET A 207 4.83 11.76 -4.09
N LEU A 208 3.71 11.05 -4.11
CA LEU A 208 2.38 11.63 -3.93
C LEU A 208 2.23 12.25 -2.53
N THR A 209 2.69 11.56 -1.49
CA THR A 209 2.70 12.08 -0.12
C THR A 209 3.53 13.35 -0.02
N PHE A 210 4.70 13.38 -0.65
CA PHE A 210 5.54 14.58 -0.71
C PHE A 210 4.83 15.74 -1.43
N TRP A 211 4.16 15.47 -2.56
CA TRP A 211 3.41 16.48 -3.31
C TRP A 211 2.20 17.02 -2.52
N ILE A 212 1.45 16.14 -1.87
CA ILE A 212 0.32 16.53 -1.00
C ILE A 212 0.84 17.43 0.13
N ARG A 213 1.90 17.01 0.83
CA ARG A 213 2.48 17.80 1.92
C ARG A 213 2.97 19.17 1.44
N ARG A 214 3.66 19.21 0.30
CA ARG A 214 4.14 20.46 -0.31
C ARG A 214 2.98 21.37 -0.74
N SER A 215 1.90 20.80 -1.27
CA SER A 215 0.68 21.52 -1.66
C SER A 215 0.00 22.14 -0.44
N ILE A 216 -0.16 21.37 0.65
CA ILE A 216 -0.72 21.86 1.91
C ILE A 216 0.14 22.98 2.50
N ALA A 217 1.46 22.83 2.54
CA ALA A 217 2.36 23.86 3.05
C ALA A 217 2.29 25.16 2.23
N ARG A 218 2.20 25.06 0.90
CA ARG A 218 1.99 26.23 0.03
C ARG A 218 0.66 26.92 0.28
N ASN A 219 -0.41 26.15 0.51
CA ASN A 219 -1.74 26.70 0.77
C ASN A 219 -1.85 27.32 2.17
N ALA A 220 -1.18 26.77 3.18
CA ALA A 220 -1.15 27.34 4.52
C ALA A 220 -0.43 28.71 4.57
N ASN A 221 0.55 28.92 3.69
CA ASN A 221 1.26 30.19 3.55
C ASN A 221 0.51 31.24 2.71
N ARG A 222 -0.62 30.88 2.09
CA ARG A 222 -1.53 31.88 1.51
C ARG A 222 -2.28 32.51 2.69
N THR A 223 -2.18 33.83 2.82
CA THR A 223 -2.99 34.59 3.78
C THR A 223 -4.46 34.19 3.60
N PRO A 224 -5.15 33.76 4.69
CA PRO A 224 -6.57 33.46 4.59
C PRO A 224 -7.27 34.70 4.05
N ASN A 225 -8.17 34.52 3.08
CA ASN A 225 -9.04 35.59 2.62
C ASN A 225 -9.90 35.99 3.82
N PHE A 226 -9.57 37.10 4.48
CA PHE A 226 -10.22 37.52 5.73
C PHE A 226 -11.74 37.63 5.59
N ASP A 227 -12.21 37.98 4.39
CA ASP A 227 -13.63 38.11 4.04
C ASP A 227 -14.46 36.81 4.24
N LEU A 228 -13.85 35.62 4.13
CA LEU A 228 -14.57 34.33 4.29
C LEU A 228 -14.69 33.86 5.74
N VAL A 229 -13.87 34.38 6.65
CA VAL A 229 -13.89 33.99 8.07
C VAL A 229 -14.98 34.74 8.83
N GLU A 230 -15.19 36.01 8.47
CA GLU A 230 -16.22 36.87 9.06
C GLU A 230 -17.63 36.32 8.75
N ASP A 231 -17.88 35.92 7.50
CA ASP A 231 -19.13 35.28 7.06
C ASP A 231 -19.44 33.96 7.81
N ARG A 232 -18.41 33.19 8.18
CA ARG A 232 -18.60 31.87 8.83
C ARG A 232 -18.97 31.99 10.30
N PHE A 233 -18.39 32.95 11.01
CA PHE A 233 -18.77 33.26 12.38
C PHE A 233 -20.17 33.89 12.45
N GLU A 234 -20.51 34.73 11.49
CA GLU A 234 -21.81 35.38 11.42
C GLU A 234 -22.92 34.39 11.04
N SER A 235 -22.62 33.43 10.16
CA SER A 235 -23.45 32.24 9.88
C SER A 235 -23.69 31.38 11.13
N LEU A 236 -22.64 31.07 11.89
CA LEU A 236 -22.78 30.30 13.13
C LEU A 236 -23.58 31.06 14.18
N ARG A 237 -23.37 32.37 14.31
CA ARG A 237 -24.12 33.25 15.22
C ARG A 237 -25.60 33.30 14.86
N LYS A 238 -25.93 33.39 13.57
CA LYS A 238 -27.32 33.33 13.08
C LYS A 238 -27.99 31.97 13.29
N SER A 239 -27.23 30.88 13.37
CA SER A 239 -27.78 29.54 13.65
C SER A 239 -28.06 29.27 15.13
N TRP A 240 -27.50 30.10 16.02
CA TRP A 240 -27.70 30.00 17.47
C TRP A 240 -28.85 30.88 17.99
N ASN A 241 -29.31 31.85 17.20
CA ASN A 241 -30.50 32.66 17.48
C ASN A 241 -31.72 32.06 16.78
#